data_AF-A0A8H7FW36-F1
#
_entry.id   AF-A0A8H7FW36-F1
#
_cell.length_a   1.000
_cell.length_b   1.000
_cell.length_c   1.000
_cell.angle_alpha   90.00
_cell.angle_beta   90.00
_cell.angle_gamma   90.00
#
_symmetry.space_group_name_H-M   'P 1'
#
loop_
_entity.id
_entity.type
_entity.pdbx_description
1 polymer ?
#
loop_
_entity_poly.entity_id
_entity_poly.type
_entity_poly.pdbx_seq_one_letter_code
_entity_poly.pdbx_strand_id
1 'polypeptide(L)'
;MAGSARKSLQTFNNMCGKEAMPRVVVGTTMWGDVPQQTGEQREEELKGKWWKDMIAQGCHVQRFTDSYDSAWEVIGKLGFTDKNVLVSREIVHDKMPFTKTTVGQTFGAQIEAITKGQKEADYNTGQQAAQMDGGVIVAKL
;
A
#
# COMPACT_ATOMS: atom_id res chain seq x y z
N MET A 1 -7.28 5.21 -6.28
CA MET A 1 -7.15 4.10 -5.29
C MET A 1 -7.64 4.56 -3.91
N ALA A 2 -8.27 3.67 -3.14
CA ALA A 2 -8.64 3.92 -1.75
C ALA A 2 -7.41 4.05 -0.83
N GLY A 3 -7.56 4.72 0.31
CA GLY A 3 -6.45 5.04 1.22
C GLY A 3 -5.73 3.80 1.79
N SER A 4 -6.44 2.70 2.02
CA SER A 4 -5.86 1.43 2.49
C SER A 4 -4.99 0.77 1.43
N ALA A 5 -5.47 0.67 0.19
CA ALA A 5 -4.74 0.08 -0.93
C ALA A 5 -3.41 0.81 -1.20
N ARG A 6 -3.43 2.15 -1.10
CA ARG A 6 -2.21 2.98 -1.22
C ARG A 6 -1.16 2.61 -0.15
N LYS A 7 -1.59 2.50 1.11
CA LYS A 7 -0.68 2.16 2.23
C LYS A 7 -0.08 0.77 2.04
N SER A 8 -0.90 -0.21 1.67
CA SER A 8 -0.42 -1.56 1.39
C SER A 8 0.63 -1.59 0.28
N LEU A 9 0.41 -0.82 -0.80
CA LEU A 9 1.36 -0.73 -1.90
C LEU A 9 2.68 -0.06 -1.51
N GLN A 10 2.63 0.98 -0.68
CA GLN A 10 3.82 1.64 -0.15
C GLN A 10 4.63 0.70 0.75
N THR A 11 3.97 -0.05 1.63
CA THR A 11 4.62 -1.08 2.45
C THR A 11 5.25 -2.16 1.58
N PHE A 12 4.57 -2.60 0.51
CA PHE A 12 5.11 -3.55 -0.46
C PHE A 12 6.37 -3.04 -1.15
N ASN A 13 6.36 -1.79 -1.63
CA ASN A 13 7.53 -1.15 -2.23
C ASN A 13 8.73 -1.15 -1.27
N ASN A 14 8.50 -0.86 0.02
CA ASN A 14 9.55 -0.87 1.04
C ASN A 14 10.06 -2.28 1.36
N MET A 15 9.22 -3.31 1.26
CA MET A 15 9.62 -4.72 1.43
C MET A 15 10.53 -5.19 0.29
N CYS A 16 10.16 -4.88 -0.95
CA CYS A 16 10.95 -5.25 -2.13
C CYS A 16 12.27 -4.49 -2.19
N GLY A 17 12.21 -3.17 -1.99
CA GLY A 17 13.33 -2.27 -2.25
C GLY A 17 13.68 -2.19 -3.74
N LYS A 18 14.58 -1.27 -4.07
CA LYS A 18 14.97 -0.97 -5.46
C LYS A 18 15.61 -2.14 -6.19
N GLU A 19 16.32 -3.02 -5.48
CA GLU A 19 17.02 -4.16 -6.10
C GLU A 19 16.07 -5.27 -6.58
N ALA A 20 14.97 -5.49 -5.86
CA ALA A 20 13.98 -6.52 -6.22
C ALA A 20 12.85 -5.96 -7.09
N MET A 21 12.70 -4.63 -7.19
CA MET A 21 11.63 -4.00 -7.96
C MET A 21 11.56 -4.41 -9.45
N PRO A 22 12.69 -4.65 -10.16
CA PRO A 22 12.67 -5.21 -11.52
C PRO A 22 12.02 -6.60 -11.64
N ARG A 23 11.66 -7.25 -10.54
CA ARG A 23 10.95 -8.54 -10.51
C ARG A 23 9.52 -8.43 -10.04
N VAL A 24 9.03 -7.21 -9.84
CA VAL A 24 7.65 -6.95 -9.49
C VAL A 24 6.89 -6.72 -10.78
N VAL A 25 5.80 -7.48 -10.96
CA VAL A 25 4.81 -7.23 -12.01
C VAL A 25 3.52 -6.77 -11.34
N VAL A 26 3.03 -5.61 -11.72
CA VAL A 26 1.67 -5.14 -11.39
C VAL A 26 0.74 -5.53 -12.53
N GLY A 27 -0.10 -6.53 -12.26
CA GLY A 27 -1.15 -6.96 -13.18
C GLY A 27 -2.41 -6.11 -13.01
N THR A 28 -2.98 -5.65 -14.12
CA THR A 28 -4.34 -5.08 -14.14
C THR A 28 -5.31 -6.10 -14.73
N THR A 29 -6.45 -6.32 -14.09
CA THR A 29 -7.45 -7.34 -14.45
C THR A 29 -8.80 -6.70 -14.79
N MET A 30 -9.83 -7.50 -15.11
CA MET A 30 -11.21 -7.04 -15.38
C MET A 30 -11.32 -6.09 -16.58
N TRP A 31 -10.45 -6.27 -17.58
CA TRP A 31 -10.46 -5.44 -18.79
C TRP A 31 -11.70 -5.66 -19.67
N GLY A 32 -12.40 -6.79 -19.50
CA GLY A 32 -13.68 -7.06 -20.15
C GLY A 32 -14.89 -6.41 -19.47
N ASP A 33 -14.76 -5.97 -18.21
CA ASP A 33 -15.87 -5.47 -17.39
C ASP A 33 -16.09 -3.95 -17.53
N VAL A 34 -15.18 -3.26 -18.22
CA VAL A 34 -15.22 -1.80 -18.39
C VAL A 34 -14.96 -1.42 -19.85
N PRO A 35 -15.51 -0.28 -20.32
CA PRO A 35 -15.14 0.26 -21.62
C PRO A 35 -13.63 0.47 -21.72
N GLN A 36 -13.03 0.08 -22.85
CA GLN A 36 -11.58 0.11 -23.06
C GLN A 36 -10.98 1.48 -22.70
N GLN A 37 -11.59 2.57 -23.19
CA GLN A 37 -11.12 3.93 -22.93
C GLN A 37 -11.10 4.28 -21.43
N THR A 38 -12.09 3.82 -20.67
CA THR A 38 -12.14 4.01 -19.21
C THR A 38 -11.06 3.21 -18.52
N GLY A 39 -10.82 1.97 -18.96
CA GLY A 39 -9.72 1.13 -18.46
C GLY A 39 -8.36 1.77 -18.69
N GLU A 40 -8.12 2.27 -19.90
CA GLU A 40 -6.87 2.96 -20.29
C GLU A 40 -6.64 4.22 -19.46
N GLN A 41 -7.66 5.07 -19.31
CA GLN A 41 -7.57 6.27 -18.48
C GLN A 41 -7.23 5.95 -17.02
N ARG A 42 -7.85 4.91 -16.44
CA ARG A 42 -7.57 4.46 -15.07
C ARG A 42 -6.15 3.92 -14.95
N GLU A 43 -5.70 3.13 -15.94
CA GLU A 43 -4.35 2.59 -15.97
C GLU A 43 -3.30 3.71 -16.05
N GLU A 44 -3.53 4.74 -16.86
CA GLU A 44 -2.66 5.92 -16.93
C GLU A 44 -2.58 6.67 -15.59
N GLU A 45 -3.71 6.87 -14.91
CA GLU A 45 -3.71 7.48 -13.57
C GLU A 45 -2.90 6.64 -12.58
N LEU A 46 -3.08 5.32 -12.62
CA LEU A 46 -2.34 4.37 -11.79
C LEU A 46 -0.84 4.45 -12.05
N LYS A 47 -0.40 4.41 -13.31
CA LYS A 47 1.01 4.53 -13.72
C LYS A 47 1.60 5.89 -13.34
N GLY A 48 0.88 6.98 -13.59
CA GLY A 48 1.38 8.35 -13.44
C GLY A 48 1.43 8.85 -12.00
N LYS A 49 0.54 8.35 -11.12
CA LYS A 49 0.41 8.85 -9.75
C LYS A 49 0.77 7.82 -8.69
N TRP A 50 0.29 6.59 -8.85
CA TRP A 50 0.31 5.60 -7.77
C TRP A 50 1.48 4.62 -7.88
N TRP A 51 1.88 4.27 -9.10
CA TRP A 51 2.96 3.31 -9.38
C TRP A 51 4.21 3.96 -9.93
N LYS A 52 4.22 5.30 -10.06
CA LYS A 52 5.30 6.07 -10.66
C LYS A 52 6.67 5.69 -10.08
N ASP A 53 6.78 5.64 -8.75
CA ASP A 53 8.05 5.34 -8.09
C ASP A 53 8.46 3.87 -8.26
N MET A 54 7.50 2.94 -8.32
CA MET A 54 7.77 1.53 -8.57
C MET A 54 8.25 1.32 -10.01
N ILE A 55 7.58 1.95 -10.97
CA ILE A 55 7.95 1.91 -12.40
C ILE A 55 9.34 2.53 -12.60
N ALA A 56 9.63 3.66 -11.96
CA ALA A 56 10.96 4.29 -12.00
C ALA A 56 12.07 3.40 -11.42
N GLN A 57 11.73 2.49 -10.51
CA GLN A 57 12.64 1.49 -9.95
C GLN A 57 12.70 0.18 -10.78
N GLY A 58 11.97 0.10 -11.89
CA GLY A 58 12.03 -1.03 -12.83
C GLY A 58 10.86 -2.00 -12.78
N CYS A 59 9.81 -1.72 -12.00
CA CYS A 59 8.61 -2.55 -11.96
C CYS A 59 7.93 -2.64 -13.34
N HIS A 60 7.45 -3.83 -13.69
CA HIS A 60 6.67 -4.07 -14.90
C HIS A 60 5.17 -3.88 -14.62
N VAL A 61 4.44 -3.33 -15.60
CA VAL A 61 2.98 -3.26 -15.56
C VAL A 61 2.44 -4.02 -16.76
N GLN A 62 1.52 -4.95 -16.52
CA GLN A 62 0.95 -5.81 -17.57
C GLN A 62 -0.58 -5.87 -17.45
N ARG A 63 -1.26 -5.91 -18.59
CA ARG A 63 -2.71 -6.14 -18.64
C ARG A 63 -2.96 -7.65 -18.70
N PHE A 64 -3.79 -8.15 -17.81
CA PHE A 64 -4.28 -9.52 -17.82
C PHE A 64 -5.70 -9.52 -18.41
N THR A 65 -5.87 -10.16 -19.56
CA THR A 65 -7.14 -10.14 -20.33
C THR A 65 -7.85 -11.49 -20.27
N ASP A 66 -7.78 -12.14 -19.10
CA ASP A 66 -8.49 -13.39 -18.79
C ASP A 66 -8.21 -14.53 -19.80
N SER A 67 -7.03 -14.52 -20.40
CA SER A 67 -6.58 -15.53 -21.37
C SER A 67 -5.34 -16.27 -20.89
N TYR A 68 -5.18 -17.52 -21.33
CA TYR A 68 -3.99 -18.33 -21.05
C TYR A 68 -2.70 -17.62 -21.48
N ASP A 69 -2.71 -17.04 -22.68
CA ASP A 69 -1.54 -16.35 -23.24
C ASP A 69 -1.18 -15.11 -22.40
N SER A 70 -2.16 -14.30 -22.01
CA SER A 70 -1.91 -13.12 -21.17
C SER A 70 -1.39 -13.50 -19.78
N ALA A 71 -1.83 -14.64 -19.20
CA ALA A 71 -1.27 -15.15 -17.95
C ALA A 71 0.22 -15.47 -18.10
N TRP A 72 0.60 -16.13 -19.20
CA TRP A 72 2.00 -16.47 -19.46
C TRP A 72 2.86 -15.26 -19.80
N GLU A 73 2.30 -14.24 -20.46
CA GLU A 73 3.00 -12.98 -20.66
C GLU A 73 3.33 -12.30 -19.32
N VAL A 74 2.40 -12.30 -18.36
CA VAL A 74 2.64 -11.77 -17.01
C VAL A 74 3.75 -12.54 -16.31
N ILE A 75 3.69 -13.87 -16.32
CA ILE A 75 4.67 -14.73 -15.64
C ILE A 75 6.04 -14.64 -16.32
N GLY A 76 6.09 -14.61 -17.66
CA GLY A 76 7.32 -14.56 -18.44
C GLY A 76 8.17 -13.31 -18.21
N LYS A 77 7.59 -12.25 -17.61
CA LYS A 77 8.34 -11.06 -17.19
C LYS A 77 9.14 -11.27 -15.90
N LEU A 78 8.83 -12.30 -15.12
CA LEU A 78 9.57 -12.63 -13.90
C LEU A 78 10.90 -13.29 -14.27
N GLY A 79 12.01 -12.60 -14.01
CA GLY A 79 13.35 -13.15 -14.26
C GLY A 79 13.75 -14.24 -13.27
N PHE A 80 14.47 -15.27 -13.74
CA PHE A 80 14.90 -16.44 -12.95
C PHE A 80 16.20 -16.25 -12.14
N THR A 81 16.65 -15.02 -11.91
CA THR A 81 17.90 -14.80 -11.18
C THR A 81 17.68 -14.86 -9.67
N ASP A 82 18.72 -15.09 -8.87
CA ASP A 82 18.63 -15.20 -7.40
C ASP A 82 19.00 -13.84 -6.75
N LYS A 83 18.02 -12.95 -6.57
CA LYS A 83 18.20 -11.69 -5.84
C LYS A 83 17.15 -11.64 -4.74
N ASN A 84 17.64 -11.50 -3.52
CA ASN A 84 16.80 -11.47 -2.34
C ASN A 84 15.98 -10.18 -2.31
N VAL A 85 14.72 -10.32 -1.92
CA VAL A 85 13.85 -9.21 -1.50
C VAL A 85 14.54 -8.47 -0.34
N LEU A 86 14.47 -7.14 -0.31
CA LEU A 86 15.24 -6.30 0.64
C LEU A 86 15.07 -6.77 2.09
N VAL A 87 13.84 -6.99 2.55
CA VAL A 87 13.57 -7.42 3.93
C VAL A 87 14.23 -8.77 4.27
N SER A 88 14.23 -9.72 3.33
CA SER A 88 14.90 -11.01 3.51
C SER A 88 16.41 -10.83 3.59
N ARG A 89 16.97 -9.89 2.81
CA ARG A 89 18.40 -9.56 2.90
C ARG A 89 18.76 -8.94 4.25
N GLU A 90 17.99 -7.94 4.68
CA GLU A 90 18.17 -7.23 5.95
C GLU A 90 18.14 -8.19 7.16
N ILE A 91 17.22 -9.15 7.16
CA ILE A 91 17.07 -10.09 8.28
C ILE A 91 18.10 -11.22 8.21
N VAL A 92 18.29 -11.83 7.04
CA VAL A 92 19.10 -13.07 6.91
C VAL A 92 20.57 -12.76 6.78
N HIS A 93 20.93 -11.82 5.89
CA HIS A 93 22.33 -11.52 5.57
C HIS A 93 22.89 -10.46 6.52
N ASP A 94 22.15 -9.36 6.71
CA ASP A 94 22.59 -8.24 7.55
C ASP A 94 22.32 -8.49 9.06
N LYS A 95 21.69 -9.62 9.39
CA LYS A 95 21.34 -10.06 10.75
C LYS A 95 20.63 -8.99 11.58
N MET A 96 19.81 -8.17 10.93
CA MET A 96 19.06 -7.12 11.61
C MET A 96 17.80 -7.69 12.27
N PRO A 97 17.46 -7.24 13.49
CA PRO A 97 16.13 -7.50 14.05
C PRO A 97 15.06 -6.80 13.19
N PHE A 98 13.89 -7.42 13.06
CA PHE A 98 12.80 -6.91 12.22
C PHE A 98 12.50 -5.42 12.47
N THR A 99 12.49 -4.96 13.73
CA THR A 99 12.21 -3.56 14.09
C THR A 99 13.19 -2.55 13.50
N LYS A 100 14.42 -2.98 13.16
CA LYS A 100 15.43 -2.12 12.54
C LYS A 100 15.44 -2.18 11.01
N THR A 101 14.74 -3.14 10.41
CA THR A 101 14.59 -3.24 8.95
C THR A 101 13.84 -2.03 8.38
N THR A 102 14.04 -1.74 7.10
CA THR A 102 13.32 -0.64 6.41
C THR A 102 11.81 -0.78 6.56
N VAL A 103 11.30 -2.02 6.46
CA VAL A 103 9.89 -2.36 6.61
C VAL A 103 9.43 -2.19 8.06
N GLY A 104 10.19 -2.69 9.02
CA GLY A 104 9.87 -2.59 10.45
C GLY A 104 9.78 -1.15 10.93
N GLN A 105 10.69 -0.28 10.47
CA GLN A 105 10.63 1.16 10.76
C GLN A 105 9.38 1.82 10.14
N THR A 106 9.06 1.46 8.89
CA THR A 106 7.86 1.96 8.21
C THR A 106 6.58 1.53 8.96
N PHE A 107 6.53 0.29 9.44
CA PHE A 107 5.42 -0.21 10.27
C PHE A 107 5.34 0.49 11.62
N GLY A 108 6.46 0.69 12.30
CA GLY A 108 6.53 1.41 13.57
C GLY A 108 5.92 2.81 13.45
N ALA A 109 6.35 3.59 12.46
CA ALA A 109 5.81 4.91 12.20
C ALA A 109 4.29 4.90 11.90
N GLN A 110 3.80 3.88 11.18
CA GLN A 110 2.37 3.74 10.89
C GLN A 110 1.55 3.42 12.14
N ILE A 111 2.02 2.49 12.98
CA ILE A 111 1.35 2.14 14.24
C ILE A 111 1.30 3.37 15.15
N GLU A 112 2.41 4.10 15.28
CA GLU A 112 2.45 5.33 16.08
C GLU A 112 1.45 6.38 15.58
N ALA A 113 1.34 6.58 14.27
CA ALA A 113 0.37 7.51 13.69
C ALA A 113 -1.08 7.09 13.99
N ILE A 114 -1.39 5.79 13.89
CA ILE A 114 -2.72 5.26 14.22
C ILE A 114 -3.03 5.45 15.72
N THR A 115 -2.09 5.11 16.59
CA THR A 115 -2.26 5.27 18.04
C THR A 115 -2.44 6.73 18.45
N LYS A 116 -1.72 7.66 17.82
CA LYS A 116 -1.92 9.11 18.06
C LYS A 116 -3.32 9.55 17.64
N GLY A 117 -3.76 9.18 16.43
CA GLY A 117 -5.09 9.54 15.93
C GLY A 117 -6.23 8.98 16.79
N GLN A 118 -6.08 7.76 17.32
CA GLN A 118 -7.05 7.18 18.26
C GLN A 118 -7.11 7.97 19.57
N LYS A 119 -5.95 8.28 20.17
CA LYS A 119 -5.91 9.09 21.40
C LYS A 119 -6.53 10.47 21.24
N GLU A 120 -6.30 11.12 20.10
CA GLU A 120 -6.89 12.42 19.79
C GLU A 120 -8.40 12.33 19.57
N ALA A 121 -8.88 11.28 18.89
CA ALA A 121 -10.31 11.03 18.71
C ALA A 121 -11.01 10.79 20.06
N ASP A 122 -10.45 9.92 20.90
CA ASP A 122 -11.00 9.62 22.23
C ASP A 122 -11.04 10.87 23.12
N TYR A 123 -10.00 11.71 23.05
CA TYR A 123 -9.96 12.99 23.75
C TYR A 123 -11.05 13.95 23.28
N ASN A 124 -11.23 14.10 21.96
CA ASN A 124 -12.22 15.00 21.38
C ASN A 124 -13.66 14.53 21.66
N THR A 125 -13.92 13.22 21.56
CA THR A 125 -15.22 12.62 21.91
C THR A 125 -15.53 12.81 23.39
N GLY A 126 -14.53 12.66 24.28
CA GLY A 126 -14.68 12.93 25.71
C GLY A 126 -15.02 14.39 26.03
N GLN A 127 -14.41 15.36 25.35
CA GLN A 127 -14.76 16.78 25.52
C GLN A 127 -16.17 17.11 25.03
N GLN A 128 -16.59 16.55 23.89
CA GLN A 128 -17.93 16.77 23.36
C GLN A 128 -19.00 16.19 24.30
N ALA A 129 -18.77 15.00 24.86
CA ALA A 129 -19.68 14.40 25.84
C ALA A 129 -19.80 15.26 27.12
N ALA A 130 -18.68 15.80 27.62
CA ALA A 130 -18.67 16.68 28.80
C ALA A 130 -19.39 18.03 28.56
N GLN A 131 -19.33 18.57 27.34
CA GLN A 131 -20.06 19.79 26.97
C GLN A 131 -21.57 19.56 26.80
N MET A 132 -22.00 18.36 26.40
CA MET A 132 -23.41 18.03 26.24
C MET A 132 -24.11 17.74 27.58
N ASP A 133 -23.41 17.17 28.56
CA ASP A 133 -23.96 16.85 29.89
C ASP A 133 -24.10 18.09 30.80
N GLY A 134 -23.31 19.15 30.55
CA GLY A 134 -23.41 20.43 31.25
C GLY A 134 -24.66 21.28 30.90
N GLY A 135 -25.49 20.83 29.95
CA GLY A 135 -26.68 21.55 29.46
C GLY A 135 -28.01 21.19 30.14
N VAL A 136 -28.07 20.14 30.96
CA VAL A 136 -29.33 19.74 31.62
C VAL A 136 -29.46 20.44 32.98
N ILE A 137 -29.69 21.75 32.96
CA ILE A 137 -30.20 22.45 34.13
C ILE A 137 -31.70 22.16 34.25
N VAL A 138 -32.00 21.21 35.14
CA VAL A 138 -33.28 20.95 35.79
C VAL A 138 -34.27 22.13 35.76
N ALA A 139 -35.23 22.07 34.83
CA ALA A 139 -36.51 22.76 35.00
C ALA A 139 -37.33 21.97 36.02
N LYS A 140 -37.15 22.29 37.30
CA LYS A 140 -38.03 21.83 38.38
C LYS A 140 -39.39 22.53 38.21
N LEU A 141 -40.43 21.71 38.07
CA LEU A 141 -41.86 22.05 38.11
C LEU A 141 -42.23 22.87 39.36
#